data_AF-O99696-F1
#
_entry.id   AF-O99696-F1
#
_cell.length_a   1.000
_cell.length_b   1.000
_cell.length_c   1.000
_cell.angle_alpha   90.00
_cell.angle_beta   90.00
_cell.angle_gamma   90.00
#
_symmetry.space_group_name_H-M   'P 1'
#
loop_
_entity.id
_entity.type
_entity.pdbx_description
1 polymer ?
#
loop_
_entity_poly.entity_id
_entity_poly.type
_entity_poly.pdbx_seq_one_letter_code
_entity_poly.pdbx_strand_id
1 'polypeptide(L)'
;TEWYFLFAYAILRSIPNKLGGVLALAASIPSIILIPLLHKSKQRTMTFRPFSQVLFWILVTNLIILTWVGSQPVEHPFIIIGQ
;
A
#
# COMPACT_ATOMS: atom_id res chain seq x y z
N THR A 1 -3.38 -16.37 -8.16
CA THR A 1 -3.77 -15.51 -7.03
C THR A 1 -5.03 -14.78 -7.41
N GLU A 2 -5.99 -14.76 -6.51
CA GLU A 2 -7.20 -14.00 -6.67
C GLU A 2 -6.88 -12.50 -6.64
N TRP A 3 -7.69 -11.70 -7.31
CA TRP A 3 -7.44 -10.27 -7.55
C TRP A 3 -7.19 -9.47 -6.26
N TYR A 4 -7.86 -9.85 -5.17
CA TYR A 4 -7.78 -9.17 -3.87
C TYR A 4 -6.45 -9.45 -3.12
N PHE A 5 -5.69 -10.47 -3.50
CA PHE A 5 -4.36 -10.73 -2.95
C PHE A 5 -3.22 -10.08 -3.74
N LEU A 6 -3.49 -9.50 -4.92
CA LEU A 6 -2.45 -8.97 -5.80
C LEU A 6 -1.64 -7.84 -5.18
N PHE A 7 -2.26 -6.98 -4.36
CA PHE A 7 -1.53 -5.90 -3.68
C PHE A 7 -0.48 -6.45 -2.70
N ALA A 8 -0.82 -7.49 -1.94
CA ALA A 8 0.08 -8.11 -0.96
C ALA A 8 1.21 -8.87 -1.68
N TYR A 9 0.88 -9.51 -2.81
CA TYR A 9 1.86 -10.14 -3.69
C TYR A 9 2.83 -9.13 -4.29
N ALA A 10 2.34 -7.94 -4.71
CA ALA A 10 3.18 -6.86 -5.19
C ALA A 10 4.17 -6.38 -4.11
N ILE A 11 3.72 -6.21 -2.87
CA ILE A 11 4.60 -5.81 -1.74
C ILE A 11 5.67 -6.88 -1.49
N LEU A 12 5.30 -8.16 -1.53
CA LEU A 12 6.24 -9.27 -1.31
C LEU A 12 7.38 -9.29 -2.33
N ARG A 13 7.07 -9.03 -3.61
CA ARG A 13 8.06 -9.06 -4.71
C ARG A 13 8.89 -7.78 -4.82
N SER A 14 8.44 -6.67 -4.25
CA SER A 14 9.18 -5.39 -4.30
C SER A 14 10.46 -5.44 -3.48
N ILE A 15 10.53 -6.27 -2.44
CA ILE A 15 11.69 -6.39 -1.57
C ILE A 15 12.55 -7.58 -2.04
N PRO A 16 13.80 -7.35 -2.51
CA PRO A 16 14.70 -8.43 -2.95
C PRO A 16 15.33 -9.19 -1.77
N ASN A 17 14.54 -9.48 -0.72
CA ASN A 17 14.96 -10.23 0.46
C ASN A 17 13.81 -11.12 0.94
N LYS A 18 14.10 -12.41 1.17
CA LYS A 18 13.08 -13.40 1.57
C LYS A 18 12.44 -13.09 2.93
N LEU A 19 13.21 -12.63 3.91
CA LEU A 19 12.69 -12.24 5.22
C LEU A 19 12.00 -10.88 5.17
N GLY A 20 12.61 -9.92 4.48
CA GLY A 20 12.07 -8.56 4.35
C GLY A 20 10.70 -8.53 3.67
N GLY A 21 10.51 -9.30 2.58
CA GLY A 21 9.23 -9.39 1.90
C GLY A 21 8.12 -9.97 2.77
N VAL A 22 8.41 -11.02 3.55
CA VAL A 22 7.43 -11.63 4.47
C VAL A 22 7.07 -10.67 5.60
N LEU A 23 8.05 -9.93 6.14
CA LEU A 23 7.82 -8.93 7.18
C LEU A 23 6.98 -7.76 6.65
N ALA A 24 7.23 -7.28 5.43
CA ALA A 24 6.45 -6.22 4.82
C ALA A 24 5.00 -6.65 4.52
N LEU A 25 4.81 -7.88 4.04
CA LEU A 25 3.46 -8.44 3.88
C LEU A 25 2.75 -8.53 5.24
N ALA A 26 3.43 -9.08 6.26
CA ALA A 26 2.89 -9.20 7.61
C ALA A 26 2.57 -7.83 8.24
N ALA A 27 3.31 -6.77 7.89
CA ALA A 27 3.06 -5.41 8.34
C ALA A 27 1.92 -4.71 7.57
N SER A 28 1.65 -5.11 6.31
CA SER A 28 0.68 -4.43 5.45
C SER A 28 -0.75 -4.47 6.00
N ILE A 29 -1.19 -5.60 6.55
CA ILE A 29 -2.57 -5.79 7.05
C ILE A 29 -2.77 -5.12 8.43
N PRO A 30 -1.89 -5.33 9.44
CA PRO A 30 -2.04 -4.72 10.75
C PRO A 30 -1.77 -3.22 10.76
N SER A 31 -1.19 -2.66 9.70
CA SER A 31 -0.97 -1.20 9.58
C SER A 31 -2.27 -0.40 9.75
N ILE A 32 -3.43 -1.00 9.47
CA ILE A 32 -4.76 -0.40 9.68
C ILE A 32 -5.00 -0.10 11.18
N ILE A 33 -4.47 -0.93 12.09
CA ILE A 33 -4.59 -0.74 13.54
C ILE A 33 -3.78 0.47 14.02
N LEU A 34 -2.75 0.88 13.27
CA LEU A 34 -1.97 2.08 13.59
C LEU A 34 -2.70 3.38 13.20
N ILE A 35 -3.72 3.32 12.33
CA ILE A 35 -4.42 4.52 11.83
C ILE A 35 -5.04 5.36 12.96
N PRO A 36 -5.76 4.79 13.95
CA PRO A 36 -6.29 5.57 15.08
C PRO A 36 -5.19 6.20 15.94
N LEU A 37 -4.06 5.53 16.12
CA LEU A 37 -2.93 6.02 16.93
C LEU A 37 -2.19 7.19 16.26
N LEU A 38 -2.16 7.19 14.92
CA LEU A 38 -1.53 8.22 14.10
C LEU A 38 -2.44 9.43 13.83
N HIS A 39 -3.69 9.41 14.29
CA HIS A 39 -4.61 10.53 14.13
C HIS A 39 -4.21 11.71 15.02
N LYS A 40 -3.48 12.69 14.46
CA LYS A 40 -3.07 13.92 15.16
C LYS A 40 -4.02 15.11 14.97
N SER A 41 -5.06 14.95 14.17
CA SER A 41 -5.99 16.02 13.85
C SER A 41 -6.97 16.26 15.00
N LYS A 42 -7.34 17.53 15.21
CA LYS A 42 -8.43 17.89 16.13
C LYS A 42 -9.81 17.59 15.56
N GLN A 43 -9.92 17.46 14.23
CA GLN A 43 -11.16 17.13 13.52
C GLN A 43 -11.16 15.66 13.11
N ARG A 44 -12.25 14.96 13.46
CA ARG A 44 -12.44 13.52 13.20
C ARG A 44 -12.58 13.19 11.72
N THR A 45 -13.28 14.03 10.95
CA THR A 45 -13.54 13.78 9.52
C THR A 45 -12.52 14.48 8.63
N MET A 46 -12.44 14.02 7.38
CA MET A 46 -11.61 14.64 6.35
C MET A 46 -12.35 15.71 5.53
N THR A 47 -13.65 15.94 5.77
CA THR A 47 -14.51 16.84 4.98
C THR A 47 -13.95 18.26 4.84
N PHE A 48 -13.35 18.81 5.90
CA PHE A 48 -12.78 20.17 5.92
C PHE A 48 -11.25 20.19 5.86
N ARG A 49 -10.63 19.09 5.42
CA ARG A 49 -9.17 18.91 5.42
C ARG A 49 -8.68 18.57 4.01
N PRO A 50 -8.57 19.55 3.10
CA PRO A 50 -8.25 19.32 1.68
C PRO A 50 -6.92 18.56 1.50
N PHE A 51 -5.89 18.91 2.29
CA PHE A 51 -4.61 18.17 2.26
C PHE A 51 -4.75 16.70 2.66
N SER A 52 -5.57 16.39 3.66
CA SER A 52 -5.81 15.01 4.08
C SER A 52 -6.64 14.22 3.08
N GLN A 53 -7.57 14.88 2.37
CA GLN A 53 -8.31 14.25 1.27
C GLN A 53 -7.38 13.87 0.12
N VAL A 54 -6.46 14.78 -0.27
CA VAL A 54 -5.46 14.49 -1.31
C VAL A 54 -4.58 13.30 -0.91
N LEU A 55 -4.07 13.28 0.32
CA LEU A 55 -3.27 12.16 0.83
C LEU A 55 -4.06 10.83 0.86
N PHE A 56 -5.34 10.87 1.22
CA PHE A 56 -6.22 9.70 1.16
C PHE A 56 -6.38 9.18 -0.27
N TRP A 57 -6.63 10.06 -1.24
CA TRP A 57 -6.75 9.66 -2.63
C TRP A 57 -5.44 9.13 -3.21
N ILE A 58 -4.30 9.72 -2.85
CA ILE A 58 -2.98 9.19 -3.20
C ILE A 58 -2.80 7.76 -2.66
N LEU A 59 -3.19 7.50 -1.39
CA LEU A 59 -3.14 6.16 -0.81
C LEU A 59 -4.01 5.17 -1.59
N VAL A 60 -5.24 5.55 -1.95
CA VAL A 60 -6.16 4.72 -2.75
C VAL A 60 -5.57 4.43 -4.13
N THR A 61 -5.03 5.45 -4.81
CA THR A 61 -4.39 5.27 -6.11
C THR A 61 -3.17 4.36 -6.01
N ASN A 62 -2.35 4.48 -4.97
CA ASN A 62 -1.20 3.59 -4.74
C ASN A 62 -1.64 2.12 -4.55
N LEU A 63 -2.72 1.85 -3.83
CA LEU A 63 -3.25 0.48 -3.68
C LEU A 63 -3.73 -0.10 -5.02
N ILE A 64 -4.36 0.72 -5.86
CA ILE A 64 -4.76 0.33 -7.21
C ILE A 64 -3.53 0.02 -8.08
N ILE A 65 -2.50 0.89 -8.04
CA ILE A 65 -1.24 0.67 -8.76
C ILE A 65 -0.56 -0.61 -8.27
N LEU A 66 -0.48 -0.87 -6.97
CA LEU A 66 0.10 -2.11 -6.43
C LEU A 66 -0.67 -3.35 -6.90
N THR A 67 -2.00 -3.30 -6.91
CA THR A 67 -2.85 -4.39 -7.43
C THR A 67 -2.56 -4.65 -8.91
N TRP A 68 -2.45 -3.58 -9.71
CA TRP A 68 -2.12 -3.68 -11.13
C TRP A 68 -0.70 -4.23 -11.34
N VAL A 69 0.29 -3.66 -10.68
CA VAL A 69 1.70 -4.10 -10.71
C VAL A 69 1.78 -5.58 -10.36
N GLY A 70 1.10 -6.03 -9.30
CA GLY A 70 1.05 -7.43 -8.88
C GLY A 70 0.57 -8.43 -9.97
N SER A 71 -0.21 -7.98 -10.94
CA SER A 71 -0.65 -8.78 -12.09
C SER A 71 0.36 -8.82 -13.26
N GLN A 72 1.31 -7.90 -13.30
CA GLN A 72 2.31 -7.78 -14.36
C GLN A 72 3.52 -8.70 -14.09
N PRO A 73 4.26 -9.10 -15.14
CA PRO A 73 5.49 -9.89 -14.99
C PRO A 73 6.57 -9.13 -14.20
N VAL A 74 7.50 -9.88 -13.60
CA VAL A 74 8.61 -9.32 -12.81
C VAL A 74 9.73 -8.88 -13.76
N GLU A 75 9.44 -7.86 -14.54
CA GLU A 75 10.34 -7.29 -15.54
C GLU A 75 10.44 -5.76 -15.37
N HIS A 76 11.48 -5.17 -15.94
CA HIS A 76 11.56 -3.71 -16.05
C HIS A 76 10.44 -3.20 -16.97
N PRO A 77 9.66 -2.16 -16.61
CA PRO A 77 9.84 -1.22 -15.48
C PRO A 77 9.03 -1.56 -14.21
N PHE A 78 8.25 -2.65 -14.21
CA PHE A 78 7.30 -2.97 -13.14
C PHE A 78 7.93 -3.30 -11.79
N ILE A 79 9.20 -3.72 -11.79
CA ILE A 79 9.98 -3.92 -10.55
C ILE A 79 10.16 -2.59 -9.82
N ILE A 80 10.55 -1.53 -10.57
CA ILE A 80 10.82 -0.21 -9.99
C ILE A 80 9.53 0.46 -9.55
N ILE A 81 8.44 0.30 -10.31
CA ILE A 81 7.13 0.89 -9.97
C ILE A 81 6.54 0.25 -8.70
N GLY A 82 6.89 -1.01 -8.40
CA GLY A 82 6.41 -1.69 -7.20
C GLY A 82 7.17 -1.32 -5.92
N GLN A 83 8.38 -0.77 -6.03
CA GLN A 83 9.25 -0.39 -4.91
C GLN A 83 8.90 0.99 -4.36
#